data_AF-A0A356UER9-F1
#
_entry.id   AF-A0A356UER9-F1
#
_cell.length_a   1.000
_cell.length_b   1.000
_cell.length_c   1.000
_cell.angle_alpha   90.00
_cell.angle_beta   90.00
_cell.angle_gamma   90.00
#
_symmetry.space_group_name_H-M   'P 1'
#
loop_
_entity.id
_entity.type
_entity.pdbx_description
1 polymer ?
#
loop_
_entity_poly.entity_id
_entity_poly.type
_entity_poly.pdbx_seq_one_letter_code
_entity_poly.pdbx_strand_id
1 'polypeptide(L)'
;VENSDMVFIPDISTAVFDPFTEVATLSMIGDVYVIAQPDNYRFDQDPRAIAFNAEEYMKSTGIADEMRIGPEFEFFVFDHVSFECNPQRTGFSIDAEQA
;
A
#
# COMPACT_ATOMS: atom_id res chain seq x y z
N VAL A 1 4.80 21.78 -0.69
CA VAL A 1 5.71 21.73 0.49
C VAL A 1 5.09 22.51 1.64
N GLU A 2 4.43 23.64 1.40
CA GLU A 2 3.51 24.19 2.40
C GLU A 2 2.37 23.17 2.61
N ASN A 3 2.15 22.76 3.86
CA ASN A 3 1.25 21.68 4.31
C ASN A 3 1.77 20.24 4.13
N SER A 4 2.93 19.94 4.72
CA SER A 4 3.48 18.58 4.79
C SER A 4 2.93 17.71 5.93
N ASP A 5 2.37 18.34 6.96
CA ASP A 5 1.94 17.63 8.17
C ASP A 5 0.61 16.93 7.92
N MET A 6 0.61 15.61 8.14
CA MET A 6 -0.52 14.72 7.93
C MET A 6 -0.73 13.85 9.17
N VAL A 7 -1.92 13.26 9.30
CA VAL A 7 -2.24 12.33 10.40
C VAL A 7 -2.37 10.93 9.83
N PHE A 8 -1.68 9.98 10.46
CA PHE A 8 -1.88 8.56 10.20
C PHE A 8 -2.84 7.99 11.24
N ILE A 9 -3.98 7.47 10.80
CA ILE A 9 -4.99 6.83 11.67
C ILE A 9 -4.93 5.31 11.43
N PRO A 10 -4.44 4.51 12.39
CA PRO A 10 -4.36 3.06 12.23
C PRO A 10 -5.74 2.39 12.22
N ASP A 11 -5.93 1.38 11.37
CA ASP A 11 -7.13 0.53 11.35
C ASP A 11 -6.85 -0.77 12.12
N ILE A 12 -7.36 -0.83 13.35
CA ILE A 12 -7.14 -1.96 14.28
C ILE A 12 -7.72 -3.27 13.74
N SER A 13 -8.72 -3.23 12.85
CA SER A 13 -9.31 -4.45 12.27
C SER A 13 -8.32 -5.22 11.37
N THR A 14 -7.25 -4.56 10.94
CA THR A 14 -6.23 -5.12 10.05
C THR A 14 -4.98 -5.62 10.77
N ALA A 15 -4.98 -5.55 12.10
CA ALA A 15 -3.80 -5.85 12.90
C ALA A 15 -3.41 -7.33 12.84
N VAL A 16 -2.13 -7.59 12.58
CA VAL A 16 -1.52 -8.93 12.52
C VAL A 16 -0.20 -8.95 13.30
N PHE A 17 0.10 -10.05 13.98
CA PHE A 17 1.42 -10.25 14.57
C PHE A 17 2.45 -10.46 13.46
N ASP A 18 3.57 -9.75 13.52
CA ASP A 18 4.66 -9.92 12.57
C ASP A 18 5.49 -11.17 12.94
N PRO A 19 5.55 -12.20 12.08
CA PRO A 19 6.23 -13.45 12.40
C PRO A 19 7.76 -13.38 12.23
N PHE A 20 8.30 -12.28 11.68
CA PHE A 20 9.72 -12.14 11.36
C PHE A 20 10.47 -11.26 12.36
N THR A 21 9.76 -10.52 13.22
CA THR A 21 10.36 -9.66 14.25
C THR A 21 10.76 -10.45 15.50
N GLU A 22 11.99 -10.23 16.00
CA GLU A 22 12.47 -10.85 17.25
C GLU A 22 11.64 -10.39 18.46
N VAL A 23 11.34 -9.09 18.53
CA VAL A 23 10.45 -8.52 19.55
C VAL A 23 9.02 -8.60 19.04
N ALA A 24 8.10 -9.10 19.87
CA ALA A 24 6.69 -9.22 19.51
C ALA A 24 6.13 -7.89 19.00
N THR A 25 5.82 -7.83 17.70
CA THR A 25 5.41 -6.61 16.99
C THR A 25 4.06 -6.82 16.33
N LEU A 26 3.23 -5.79 16.38
CA LEU A 26 1.93 -5.75 15.73
C LEU A 26 2.01 -4.82 14.50
N SER A 27 1.70 -5.37 13.33
CA SER A 27 1.64 -4.66 12.07
C SER A 27 0.18 -4.41 11.69
N MET A 28 -0.14 -3.21 11.21
CA MET A 28 -1.49 -2.85 10.76
C MET A 28 -1.40 -1.81 9.66
N ILE A 29 -2.42 -1.76 8.80
CA ILE A 29 -2.56 -0.66 7.85
C ILE A 29 -3.28 0.52 8.52
N GLY A 30 -3.21 1.69 7.91
CA GLY A 30 -3.91 2.87 8.37
C GLY A 30 -4.20 3.81 7.21
N ASP A 31 -5.06 4.77 7.48
CA ASP A 31 -5.50 5.78 6.54
C ASP A 31 -4.73 7.09 6.78
N VAL A 32 -4.42 7.80 5.70
CA VAL A 32 -3.79 9.12 5.78
C VAL A 32 -4.86 10.21 5.75
N TYR A 33 -4.75 11.18 6.66
CA TYR A 33 -5.70 12.28 6.82
C TYR A 33 -4.99 13.63 6.71
N VAL A 34 -5.64 14.58 6.03
CA VAL A 34 -5.26 16.00 6.02
C VAL A 34 -5.71 16.63 7.34
N ILE A 35 -4.83 17.43 7.95
CA ILE A 35 -5.17 18.23 9.14
C ILE A 35 -5.98 19.44 8.69
N ALA A 36 -7.23 19.54 9.15
CA ALA A 36 -8.11 20.64 8.80
C ALA A 36 -9.05 21.00 9.95
N GLN A 37 -9.65 22.19 9.88
CA GLN A 37 -10.70 22.64 10.80
C GLN A 37 -12.03 22.74 10.02
N PRO A 38 -13.16 22.29 10.60
CA PRO A 38 -13.33 21.79 11.97
C PRO A 38 -12.81 20.37 12.20
N ASP A 39 -12.77 19.55 11.14
CA ASP A 39 -12.45 18.12 11.23
C ASP A 39 -11.41 17.73 10.18
N ASN A 40 -10.55 16.78 10.55
CA ASN A 40 -9.64 16.13 9.61
C ASN A 40 -10.45 15.32 8.59
N TYR A 41 -9.93 15.20 7.37
CA TYR A 41 -10.55 14.40 6.31
C TYR A 41 -9.53 13.51 5.62
N ARG A 42 -10.00 12.44 4.97
CA ARG A 42 -9.15 11.49 4.25
C ARG A 42 -8.37 12.19 3.14
N PHE A 43 -7.09 11.88 3.05
CA PHE A 43 -6.25 12.39 1.98
C PHE A 43 -6.66 11.75 0.65
N ASP A 44 -6.91 12.58 -0.36
CA ASP A 44 -7.48 12.16 -1.65
C ASP A 44 -6.49 11.36 -2.52
N GLN A 45 -5.19 11.52 -2.30
CA GLN A 45 -4.15 10.78 -3.01
C GLN A 45 -3.72 9.49 -2.29
N ASP A 46 -4.28 9.20 -1.11
CA ASP A 46 -4.09 7.90 -0.45
C ASP A 46 -4.84 6.82 -1.24
N PRO A 47 -4.16 5.81 -1.81
CA PRO A 47 -4.82 4.72 -2.54
C PRO A 47 -5.92 4.02 -1.74
N ARG A 48 -5.79 3.94 -0.40
CA ARG A 48 -6.82 3.35 0.45
C ARG A 48 -8.07 4.21 0.55
N ALA A 49 -7.92 5.55 0.59
CA ALA A 49 -9.03 6.47 0.51
C ALA A 49 -9.75 6.38 -0.84
N ILE A 50 -9.01 6.23 -1.94
CA ILE A 50 -9.58 6.03 -3.28
C ILE A 50 -10.42 4.73 -3.32
N ALA A 51 -9.89 3.63 -2.80
CA ALA A 51 -10.61 2.35 -2.75
C ALA A 51 -11.90 2.44 -1.94
N PHE A 52 -11.85 3.08 -0.77
CA PHE A 52 -13.03 3.32 0.07
C PHE A 52 -14.08 4.17 -0.65
N ASN A 53 -13.66 5.28 -1.26
CA ASN A 53 -14.57 6.17 -1.99
C ASN A 53 -15.22 5.46 -3.19
N ALA A 54 -14.50 4.56 -3.87
CA ALA A 54 -15.04 3.77 -4.97
C ALA A 54 -16.13 2.79 -4.49
N GLU A 55 -15.92 2.13 -3.34
CA GLU A 55 -16.91 1.23 -2.74
C GLU A 55 -18.16 1.99 -2.26
N GLU A 56 -17.98 3.12 -1.58
CA GLU A 56 -19.09 3.97 -1.13
C GLU A 56 -19.88 4.55 -2.32
N TYR A 57 -19.17 4.98 -3.37
CA TYR A 57 -19.82 5.41 -4.60
C TYR A 57 -20.65 4.29 -5.22
N MET A 58 -20.11 3.08 -5.37
CA MET A 58 -20.85 1.91 -5.87
C MET A 58 -22.14 1.70 -5.07
N LYS A 59 -22.07 1.66 -3.73
CA LYS A 59 -23.25 1.50 -2.86
C LYS A 59 -24.26 2.63 -3.06
N SER A 60 -23.81 3.87 -3.20
CA SER A 60 -24.69 5.05 -3.40
C SER A 60 -25.51 4.99 -4.69
N THR A 61 -25.06 4.25 -5.70
CA THR A 61 -25.83 4.05 -6.94
C THR A 61 -27.05 3.13 -6.75
N GLY A 62 -27.07 2.34 -5.68
CA GLY A 62 -28.11 1.36 -5.40
C GLY A 62 -28.09 0.13 -6.33
N ILE A 63 -27.02 -0.06 -7.11
CA ILE A 63 -26.90 -1.18 -8.06
C ILE A 63 -26.32 -2.43 -7.40
N ALA A 64 -25.37 -2.26 -6.47
CA ALA A 64 -24.67 -3.36 -5.81
C ALA A 64 -24.30 -2.98 -4.36
N ASP A 65 -24.21 -4.00 -3.51
CA ASP A 65 -23.90 -3.85 -2.08
C ASP A 65 -22.42 -4.11 -1.75
N GLU A 66 -21.78 -5.01 -2.50
CA GLU A 66 -20.42 -5.51 -2.24
C GLU A 66 -19.64 -5.74 -3.54
N MET A 67 -18.35 -5.40 -3.54
CA MET A 67 -17.39 -5.75 -4.59
C MET A 67 -16.38 -6.77 -4.05
N ARG A 68 -16.23 -7.92 -4.72
CA ARG A 68 -15.24 -8.95 -4.38
C ARG A 68 -14.18 -9.06 -5.47
N ILE A 69 -12.91 -8.94 -5.08
CA ILE A 69 -11.76 -9.05 -5.99
C ILE A 69 -10.93 -10.26 -5.57
N GLY A 70 -10.63 -11.15 -6.52
CA GLY A 70 -9.70 -12.26 -6.35
C GLY A 70 -8.45 -12.02 -7.19
N PRO A 71 -7.39 -11.40 -6.64
CA PRO A 71 -6.14 -11.23 -7.36
C PRO A 71 -5.35 -12.54 -7.40
N GLU A 72 -4.72 -12.81 -8.54
CA GLU A 72 -3.68 -13.84 -8.67
C GLU A 72 -2.33 -13.14 -8.75
N PHE A 73 -1.47 -13.39 -7.76
CA PHE A 73 -0.15 -12.77 -7.69
C PHE A 73 0.91 -13.78 -8.12
N GLU A 74 1.53 -13.51 -9.27
CA GLU A 74 2.73 -14.20 -9.73
C GLU A 74 3.97 -13.45 -9.26
N PHE A 75 5.02 -14.17 -8.86
CA PHE A 75 6.28 -13.57 -8.43
C PHE A 75 7.48 -14.43 -8.80
N PHE A 76 8.66 -13.80 -8.85
CA PHE A 76 9.95 -14.46 -9.06
C PHE A 76 10.77 -14.39 -7.78
N VAL A 77 11.54 -15.44 -7.50
CA VAL A 77 12.54 -15.47 -6.42
C VAL A 77 13.91 -15.61 -7.08
N PHE A 78 14.78 -14.63 -6.85
CA PHE A 78 16.14 -14.58 -7.41
C PHE A 78 17.17 -14.73 -6.30
N ASP A 79 18.33 -15.29 -6.63
CA ASP A 79 19.46 -15.39 -5.70
C ASP A 79 20.30 -14.12 -5.73
N HIS A 80 20.48 -13.54 -6.92
CA HIS A 80 21.22 -12.30 -7.10
C HIS A 80 20.64 -11.42 -8.22
N VAL A 81 20.63 -10.11 -7.99
CA VAL A 81 20.28 -9.10 -8.99
C VAL A 81 21.26 -7.94 -8.89
N SER A 82 21.86 -7.55 -10.01
CA SER A 82 22.67 -6.34 -10.12
C SER A 82 22.32 -5.56 -11.40
N PHE A 83 22.39 -4.23 -11.34
CA PHE A 83 22.13 -3.36 -12.47
C PHE A 83 22.97 -2.09 -12.40
N GLU A 84 23.20 -1.47 -13.56
CA GLU A 84 23.90 -0.20 -13.69
C GLU A 84 23.30 0.67 -14.79
N CYS A 85 23.23 1.98 -14.54
CA CYS A 85 22.79 2.97 -15.51
C CYS A 85 23.65 4.24 -15.38
N ASN A 86 24.84 4.21 -15.99
CA ASN A 86 25.75 5.35 -16.13
C ASN A 86 25.90 5.73 -17.61
N PRO A 87 26.20 7.01 -17.95
CA PRO A 87 26.24 7.45 -19.35
C PRO A 87 27.15 6.62 -20.27
N GLN A 88 28.20 6.00 -19.72
CA GLN A 88 29.17 5.16 -20.45
C GLN A 88 29.04 3.66 -20.16
N ARG A 89 28.12 3.25 -19.28
CA ARG A 89 27.97 1.85 -18.85
C ARG A 89 26.54 1.58 -18.39
N THR A 90 25.86 0.69 -19.09
CA THR A 90 24.50 0.24 -18.77
C THR A 90 24.45 -1.27 -18.87
N GLY A 91 23.86 -1.95 -17.89
CA GLY A 91 23.74 -3.40 -17.89
C GLY A 91 22.97 -3.93 -16.69
N PHE A 92 22.63 -5.22 -16.72
CA PHE A 92 22.05 -5.95 -15.61
C PHE A 92 22.54 -7.41 -15.60
N SER A 93 22.52 -8.04 -14.42
CA SER A 93 22.77 -9.47 -14.22
C SER A 93 21.74 -10.01 -13.25
N ILE A 94 21.18 -11.18 -13.57
CA ILE A 94 20.22 -11.88 -12.73
C ILE A 94 20.71 -13.32 -12.61
N ASP A 95 20.92 -13.78 -11.39
CA ASP A 95 21.23 -15.17 -11.08
C ASP A 95 20.06 -15.79 -10.33
N ALA A 96 19.61 -16.96 -10.83
CA ALA A 96 18.55 -17.75 -10.24
C ALA A 96 18.89 -19.24 -10.46
N GLU A 97 19.29 -19.95 -9.40
CA GLU A 97 19.62 -21.38 -9.44
C GLU A 97 18.40 -22.25 -9.79
N GLN A 98 17.19 -21.73 -9.55
CA GLN A 98 15.93 -22.43 -9.80
C GLN A 98 15.36 -22.22 -11.22
N ALA A 99 16.08 -21.53 -12.11
CA ALA A 99 15.64 -21.27 -13.49
C ALA A 99 15.89 -22.45 -14.45
#